data_AF-A0A5D3FIM9-F1
#
_entry.id   AF-A0A5D3FIM9-F1
#
_cell.length_a   1.000
_cell.length_b   1.000
_cell.length_c   1.000
_cell.angle_alpha   90.00
_cell.angle_beta   90.00
_cell.angle_gamma   90.00
#
_symmetry.space_group_name_H-M   'P 1'
#
loop_
_entity.id
_entity.type
_entity.pdbx_description
1 polymer ?
#
loop_
_entity_poly.entity_id
_entity_poly.type
_entity_poly.pdbx_seq_one_letter_code
_entity_poly.pdbx_strand_id
1 'polypeptide(L)'
;MSGLTIPEPQFPGDDGSADPRLCEALAGYAAGRVGAHTVLRRLRNARLLVPVVAVLTESEEAPGGLRREKSSDMAVPTLTGDDGRRGVLGFTCTETMRAWRADARPVAVRAGDACRAALDEGADALVVDVAGPVPFAVDGLRLHLLAEGRPVPPPHEDPDVLAAVDAAFGSDQAVSGVRVTEGTSTELAVRFAVVEGHDERRTVQRVSDRLAELLRGHIVGGVELSVVRRG
;
A
#
# COMPACT_ATOMS: atom_id res chain seq x y z
N MET A 1 -29.01 21.05 -33.79
CA MET A 1 -29.44 20.92 -32.38
C MET A 1 -28.39 20.08 -31.67
N SER A 2 -27.49 20.71 -30.91
CA SER A 2 -26.49 19.99 -30.11
C SER A 2 -27.19 19.57 -28.82
N GLY A 3 -27.46 18.27 -28.67
CA GLY A 3 -28.08 17.73 -27.46
C GLY A 3 -27.09 17.81 -26.28
N LEU A 4 -27.59 18.17 -25.10
CA LEU A 4 -26.86 18.05 -23.84
C LEU A 4 -26.56 16.56 -23.60
N THR A 5 -25.30 16.15 -23.79
CA THR A 5 -24.85 14.82 -23.36
C THR A 5 -24.58 14.88 -21.85
N ILE A 6 -25.39 14.17 -21.07
CA ILE A 6 -25.12 13.98 -19.64
C ILE A 6 -23.99 12.93 -19.54
N PRO A 7 -22.85 13.22 -18.89
CA PRO A 7 -21.79 12.24 -18.69
C PRO A 7 -22.32 11.02 -17.93
N GLU A 8 -21.99 9.81 -18.39
CA GLU A 8 -22.30 8.59 -17.65
C GLU A 8 -21.47 8.51 -16.35
N PRO A 9 -22.05 8.06 -15.24
CA PRO A 9 -21.30 7.84 -14.00
C PRO A 9 -20.17 6.84 -14.23
N GLN A 10 -18.99 7.11 -13.67
CA GLN A 10 -17.83 6.20 -13.77
C GLN A 10 -18.11 4.81 -13.16
N PHE A 11 -19.01 4.73 -12.18
CA PHE A 11 -19.43 3.50 -11.50
C PHE A 11 -20.96 3.40 -11.44
N PRO A 12 -21.62 2.90 -12.51
CA PRO A 12 -23.06 2.68 -12.51
C PRO A 12 -23.46 1.65 -11.46
N GLY A 13 -24.39 1.99 -10.57
CA GLY A 13 -24.90 1.07 -9.54
C GLY A 13 -23.97 0.88 -8.33
N ASP A 14 -22.98 1.74 -8.15
CA ASP A 14 -22.17 1.77 -6.92
C ASP A 14 -23.06 2.10 -5.71
N ASP A 15 -23.24 1.12 -4.83
CA ASP A 15 -24.00 1.25 -3.58
C ASP A 15 -23.11 1.65 -2.40
N GLY A 16 -21.83 1.90 -2.66
CA GLY A 16 -20.84 2.29 -1.65
C GLY A 16 -20.35 1.15 -0.77
N SER A 17 -20.71 -0.11 -1.08
CA SER A 17 -20.16 -1.30 -0.44
C SER A 17 -18.76 -1.63 -0.99
N ALA A 18 -17.97 -2.36 -0.20
CA ALA A 18 -16.64 -2.80 -0.62
C ALA A 18 -16.72 -4.03 -1.53
N ASP A 19 -15.76 -4.18 -2.44
CA ASP A 19 -15.61 -5.41 -3.24
C ASP A 19 -15.38 -6.62 -2.30
N PRO A 20 -16.26 -7.63 -2.30
CA PRO A 20 -16.13 -8.80 -1.43
C PRO A 20 -14.78 -9.52 -1.58
N ARG A 21 -14.20 -9.54 -2.77
CA ARG A 21 -12.89 -10.18 -3.03
C ARG A 21 -11.74 -9.38 -2.45
N LEU A 22 -11.88 -8.06 -2.36
CA LEU A 22 -10.90 -7.21 -1.67
C LEU A 22 -11.03 -7.36 -0.16
N CYS A 23 -12.26 -7.39 0.37
CA CYS A 23 -12.52 -7.66 1.79
C CYS A 23 -11.92 -9.00 2.23
N GLU A 24 -12.12 -10.07 1.45
CA GLU A 24 -11.55 -11.38 1.73
C GLU A 24 -10.01 -11.34 1.75
N ALA A 25 -9.39 -10.65 0.79
CA ALA A 25 -7.94 -10.51 0.73
C ALA A 25 -7.38 -9.72 1.90
N LEU A 26 -8.02 -8.61 2.29
CA LEU A 26 -7.64 -7.80 3.45
C LEU A 26 -7.78 -8.60 4.76
N ALA A 27 -8.88 -9.33 4.94
CA ALA A 27 -9.07 -10.19 6.11
C ALA A 27 -8.07 -11.35 6.15
N GLY A 28 -7.73 -11.92 4.98
CA GLY A 28 -6.67 -12.92 4.86
C GLY A 28 -5.30 -12.36 5.23
N TYR A 29 -4.99 -11.14 4.79
CA TYR A 29 -3.75 -10.43 5.10
C TYR A 29 -3.62 -10.14 6.60
N ALA A 30 -4.66 -9.58 7.22
CA ALA A 30 -4.67 -9.31 8.66
C ALA A 30 -4.51 -10.58 9.50
N ALA A 31 -5.01 -11.73 9.00
CA ALA A 31 -4.88 -13.02 9.65
C ALA A 31 -3.57 -13.77 9.33
N GLY A 32 -2.66 -13.17 8.54
CA GLY A 32 -1.41 -13.82 8.13
C GLY A 32 -1.57 -14.98 7.14
N ARG A 33 -2.75 -15.14 6.53
CA ARG A 33 -3.09 -16.25 5.61
C ARG A 33 -2.72 -15.97 4.16
N VAL A 34 -2.66 -14.70 3.77
CA VAL A 34 -2.20 -14.26 2.45
C VAL A 34 -1.29 -13.04 2.59
N GLY A 35 -0.48 -12.81 1.56
CA GLY A 35 0.42 -11.69 1.50
C GLY A 35 -0.16 -10.36 1.03
N ALA A 36 0.64 -9.31 1.19
CA ALA A 36 0.34 -7.97 0.68
C ALA A 36 0.10 -7.97 -0.84
N HIS A 37 0.87 -8.75 -1.60
CA HIS A 37 0.71 -8.87 -3.06
C HIS A 37 -0.65 -9.43 -3.48
N THR A 38 -1.27 -10.27 -2.65
CA THR A 38 -2.65 -10.73 -2.90
C THR A 38 -3.65 -9.59 -2.77
N VAL A 39 -3.49 -8.73 -1.76
CA VAL A 39 -4.31 -7.51 -1.58
C VAL A 39 -4.10 -6.57 -2.76
N LEU A 40 -2.85 -6.25 -3.13
CA LEU A 40 -2.52 -5.33 -4.23
C LEU A 40 -3.13 -5.75 -5.56
N ARG A 41 -3.12 -7.06 -5.87
CA ARG A 41 -3.76 -7.61 -7.06
C ARG A 41 -5.28 -7.41 -7.08
N ARG A 42 -5.95 -7.50 -5.92
CA ARG A 42 -7.39 -7.21 -5.80
C ARG A 42 -7.65 -5.72 -5.90
N LEU A 43 -6.85 -4.93 -5.20
CA LEU A 43 -6.95 -3.48 -5.13
C LEU A 43 -6.85 -2.83 -6.51
N ARG A 44 -5.97 -3.32 -7.39
CA ARG A 44 -5.75 -2.78 -8.76
C ARG A 44 -7.05 -2.51 -9.54
N ASN A 45 -8.05 -3.39 -9.40
CA ASN A 45 -9.30 -3.30 -10.15
C ASN A 45 -10.48 -2.78 -9.29
N ALA A 46 -10.24 -2.48 -8.02
CA ALA A 46 -11.27 -2.07 -7.09
C ALA A 46 -11.64 -0.59 -7.30
N ARG A 47 -12.90 -0.29 -6.99
CA ARG A 47 -13.34 1.07 -6.68
C ARG A 47 -12.88 1.41 -5.26
N LEU A 48 -12.31 2.60 -5.08
CA LEU A 48 -12.06 3.21 -3.78
C LEU A 48 -12.88 4.48 -3.62
N LEU A 49 -13.09 4.91 -2.38
CA LEU A 49 -13.65 6.20 -2.02
C LEU A 49 -12.51 7.06 -1.50
N VAL A 50 -12.17 8.13 -2.21
CA VAL A 50 -11.30 9.18 -1.69
C VAL A 50 -12.20 10.16 -0.93
N PRO A 51 -11.94 10.45 0.36
CA PRO A 51 -12.74 11.39 1.10
C PRO A 51 -12.42 12.81 0.63
N VAL A 52 -13.45 13.64 0.54
CA VAL A 52 -13.27 15.09 0.39
C VAL A 52 -13.99 15.78 1.54
N VAL A 53 -13.29 16.72 2.18
CA VAL A 53 -13.78 17.47 3.33
C VAL A 53 -13.75 18.95 3.03
N ALA A 54 -14.71 19.69 3.57
CA ALA A 54 -14.67 21.15 3.53
C ALA A 54 -13.60 21.63 4.53
N VAL A 55 -12.66 22.42 4.04
CA VAL A 55 -11.67 23.12 4.86
C VAL A 55 -12.03 24.59 4.87
N LEU A 56 -12.03 25.18 6.08
CA LEU A 56 -12.18 26.61 6.25
C LEU A 56 -10.80 27.23 6.09
N THR A 57 -10.58 27.95 4.99
CA THR A 57 -9.40 28.78 4.82
C THR A 57 -9.49 29.98 5.76
N GLU A 58 -8.46 30.21 6.59
CA GLU A 58 -8.41 31.39 7.46
C GLU A 58 -8.45 32.67 6.63
N SER A 59 -9.31 33.59 7.05
CA SER A 59 -9.48 34.91 6.45
C SER A 59 -8.22 35.76 6.66
N GLU A 60 -7.57 36.21 5.58
CA GLU A 60 -6.69 37.38 5.68
C GLU A 60 -7.54 38.60 6.09
N GLU A 61 -7.21 39.21 7.23
CA GLU A 61 -7.84 40.45 7.69
C GLU A 61 -7.53 41.59 6.69
N ALA A 62 -8.48 41.87 5.80
CA ALA A 62 -8.43 43.10 5.01
C ALA A 62 -8.65 44.31 5.95
N PRO A 63 -7.78 45.33 5.94
CA PRO A 63 -8.04 46.56 6.70
C PRO A 63 -9.25 47.27 6.08
N GLY A 64 -10.39 47.28 6.77
CA GLY A 64 -11.58 48.02 6.29
C GLY A 64 -12.97 47.51 6.70
N GLY A 65 -13.08 46.45 7.50
CA GLY A 65 -14.38 46.06 8.09
C GLY A 65 -15.43 45.50 7.12
N LEU A 66 -15.06 45.20 5.88
CA LEU A 66 -15.90 44.43 4.96
C LEU A 66 -15.70 42.94 5.28
N ARG A 67 -16.71 42.36 5.95
CA ARG A 67 -16.80 40.93 6.25
C ARG A 67 -16.90 40.16 4.93
N ARG A 68 -15.75 39.67 4.44
CA ARG A 68 -15.64 38.93 3.18
C ARG A 68 -16.21 37.52 3.33
N GLU A 69 -16.85 37.05 2.27
CA GLU A 69 -17.56 35.78 2.22
C GLU A 69 -16.66 34.59 2.58
N LYS A 70 -17.21 33.70 3.40
CA LYS A 70 -16.60 32.45 3.86
C LYS A 70 -16.53 31.47 2.69
N SER A 71 -15.45 31.49 1.92
CA SER A 71 -15.19 30.46 0.90
C SER A 71 -14.84 29.14 1.61
N SER A 72 -15.49 28.05 1.21
CA SER A 72 -15.14 26.70 1.68
C SER A 72 -14.39 26.01 0.56
N ASP A 73 -13.11 25.73 0.78
CA ASP A 73 -12.31 24.94 -0.17
C ASP A 73 -12.49 23.44 0.11
N MET A 74 -12.58 22.64 -0.94
CA MET A 74 -12.70 21.19 -0.83
C MET A 74 -11.31 20.58 -0.92
N ALA A 75 -10.88 19.85 0.10
CA ALA A 75 -9.55 19.25 0.17
C ALA A 75 -9.59 17.74 0.29
N VAL A 76 -8.58 17.07 -0.30
CA VAL A 76 -8.28 15.66 -0.06
C VAL A 76 -7.42 15.57 1.21
N PRO A 77 -7.92 14.98 2.30
CA PRO A 77 -7.16 14.80 3.53
C PRO A 77 -5.91 13.97 3.30
N THR A 78 -4.79 14.41 3.88
CA THR A 78 -3.55 13.65 4.00
C THR A 78 -3.25 13.39 5.49
N LEU A 79 -2.78 12.20 5.84
CA LEU A 79 -2.21 11.89 7.14
C LEU A 79 -0.70 12.08 7.11
N THR A 80 -0.10 12.41 8.24
CA THR A 80 1.35 12.35 8.43
C THR A 80 1.63 11.32 9.52
N GLY A 81 2.40 10.28 9.19
CA GLY A 81 2.86 9.27 10.15
C GLY A 81 3.91 9.84 11.10
N ASP A 82 4.19 9.12 12.19
CA ASP A 82 5.22 9.51 13.16
C ASP A 82 6.63 9.56 12.54
N ASP A 83 6.83 8.85 11.43
CA ASP A 83 8.05 8.86 10.60
C ASP A 83 8.10 10.05 9.62
N GLY A 84 7.10 10.94 9.66
CA GLY A 84 6.99 12.10 8.78
C GLY A 84 6.45 11.78 7.39
N ARG A 85 6.22 10.51 7.04
CA ARG A 85 5.67 10.14 5.74
C ARG A 85 4.22 10.55 5.63
N ARG A 86 3.85 11.05 4.46
CA ARG A 86 2.52 11.54 4.13
C ARG A 86 1.70 10.45 3.43
N GLY A 87 0.42 10.32 3.79
CA GLY A 87 -0.48 9.34 3.22
C GLY A 87 -1.82 9.95 2.81
N VAL A 88 -2.19 9.85 1.53
CA VAL A 88 -3.55 10.18 1.08
C VAL A 88 -4.50 9.06 1.49
N LEU A 89 -5.70 9.42 1.92
CA LEU A 89 -6.69 8.46 2.39
C LEU A 89 -7.53 7.87 1.25
N GLY A 90 -7.75 6.57 1.31
CA GLY A 90 -8.74 5.85 0.51
C GLY A 90 -9.56 4.91 1.37
N PHE A 91 -10.79 4.62 0.97
CA PHE A 91 -11.67 3.72 1.70
C PHE A 91 -12.31 2.70 0.76
N THR A 92 -12.45 1.47 1.23
CA THR A 92 -13.11 0.42 0.44
C THR A 92 -14.62 0.59 0.44
N CYS A 93 -15.22 1.14 1.50
CA CYS A 93 -16.65 1.40 1.56
C CYS A 93 -17.02 2.69 2.33
N THR A 94 -18.29 3.07 2.24
CA THR A 94 -18.82 4.27 2.91
C THR A 94 -18.83 4.14 4.44
N GLU A 95 -18.98 2.92 4.97
CA GLU A 95 -18.99 2.66 6.41
C GLU A 95 -17.63 2.97 7.04
N THR A 96 -16.54 2.44 6.48
CA THR A 96 -15.18 2.68 6.98
C THR A 96 -14.79 4.15 6.85
N MET A 97 -15.20 4.83 5.77
CA MET A 97 -15.00 6.27 5.59
C MET A 97 -15.75 7.10 6.64
N ARG A 98 -17.02 6.77 6.92
CA ARG A 98 -17.82 7.49 7.93
C ARG A 98 -17.33 7.23 9.35
N ALA A 99 -16.82 6.03 9.62
CA ALA A 99 -16.18 5.69 10.89
C ALA A 99 -14.90 6.53 11.11
N TRP A 100 -14.14 6.82 10.04
CA TRP A 100 -13.03 7.77 10.10
C TRP A 100 -13.52 9.20 10.34
N ARG A 101 -14.48 9.68 9.53
CA ARG A 101 -15.01 11.05 9.63
C ARG A 101 -16.41 11.17 9.05
N ALA A 102 -17.37 11.56 9.89
CA ALA A 102 -18.80 11.56 9.55
C ALA A 102 -19.20 12.59 8.46
N ASP A 103 -18.51 13.73 8.36
CA ASP A 103 -18.76 14.78 7.36
C ASP A 103 -17.99 14.58 6.04
N ALA A 104 -17.20 13.51 5.91
CA ALA A 104 -16.46 13.20 4.70
C ALA A 104 -17.42 12.83 3.55
N ARG A 105 -17.21 13.47 2.39
CA ARG A 105 -17.99 13.19 1.17
C ARG A 105 -17.22 12.19 0.30
N PRO A 106 -17.84 11.10 -0.15
CA PRO A 106 -17.15 10.09 -0.92
C PRO A 106 -16.98 10.55 -2.38
N VAL A 107 -15.77 10.42 -2.90
CA VAL A 107 -15.50 10.49 -4.34
C VAL A 107 -15.03 9.10 -4.79
N ALA A 108 -15.90 8.41 -5.54
CA ALA A 108 -15.61 7.10 -6.08
C ALA A 108 -14.60 7.22 -7.24
N VAL A 109 -13.49 6.49 -7.14
CA VAL A 109 -12.41 6.47 -8.13
C VAL A 109 -11.87 5.06 -8.31
N ARG A 110 -11.19 4.80 -9.43
CA ARG A 110 -10.42 3.56 -9.58
C ARG A 110 -9.21 3.62 -8.65
N ALA A 111 -8.77 2.49 -8.11
CA ALA A 111 -7.60 2.46 -7.22
C ALA A 111 -6.34 3.10 -7.86
N GLY A 112 -6.14 2.94 -9.17
CA GLY A 112 -5.05 3.60 -9.88
C GLY A 112 -5.16 5.13 -9.89
N ASP A 113 -6.37 5.69 -10.00
CA ASP A 113 -6.59 7.13 -9.92
C ASP A 113 -6.38 7.65 -8.49
N ALA A 114 -6.75 6.87 -7.46
CA ALA A 114 -6.41 7.19 -6.07
C ALA A 114 -4.89 7.18 -5.81
N CYS A 115 -4.17 6.20 -6.38
CA CYS A 115 -2.71 6.16 -6.31
C CYS A 115 -2.08 7.36 -7.02
N ARG A 116 -2.61 7.77 -8.17
CA ARG A 116 -2.15 8.97 -8.88
C ARG A 116 -2.39 10.24 -8.07
N ALA A 117 -3.57 10.37 -7.46
CA ALA A 117 -3.87 11.49 -6.57
C ALA A 117 -2.89 11.56 -5.37
N ALA A 118 -2.50 10.41 -4.81
CA ALA A 118 -1.48 10.38 -3.76
C ALA A 118 -0.13 10.94 -4.23
N LEU A 119 0.31 10.58 -5.44
CA LEU A 119 1.55 11.11 -6.03
C LEU A 119 1.45 12.60 -6.36
N ASP A 120 0.30 13.05 -6.89
CA ASP A 120 0.07 14.46 -7.23
C ASP A 120 0.07 15.38 -5.99
N GLU A 121 -0.40 14.87 -4.84
CA GLU A 121 -0.35 15.54 -3.53
C GLU A 121 1.05 15.50 -2.87
N GLY A 122 2.01 14.83 -3.51
CA GLY A 122 3.35 14.60 -2.97
C GLY A 122 3.33 13.73 -1.70
N ALA A 123 2.40 12.77 -1.63
CA ALA A 123 2.32 11.80 -0.55
C ALA A 123 3.16 10.55 -0.87
N ASP A 124 3.65 9.90 0.19
CA ASP A 124 4.47 8.69 0.11
C ASP A 124 3.62 7.42 -0.05
N ALA A 125 2.33 7.50 0.30
CA ALA A 125 1.44 6.34 0.31
C ALA A 125 -0.03 6.70 0.00
N LEU A 126 -0.76 5.72 -0.51
CA LEU A 126 -2.21 5.62 -0.37
C LEU A 126 -2.52 4.73 0.84
N VAL A 127 -3.22 5.27 1.84
CA VAL A 127 -3.60 4.57 3.07
C VAL A 127 -5.08 4.21 3.01
N VAL A 128 -5.36 2.91 2.91
CA VAL A 128 -6.68 2.33 2.74
C VAL A 128 -7.27 1.95 4.10
N ASP A 129 -8.53 2.33 4.35
CA ASP A 129 -9.34 1.94 5.52
C ASP A 129 -8.65 2.19 6.86
N VAL A 130 -8.16 3.41 7.08
CA VAL A 130 -7.45 3.79 8.32
C VAL A 130 -8.29 3.61 9.59
N ALA A 131 -9.62 3.65 9.49
CA ALA A 131 -10.54 3.37 10.60
C ALA A 131 -10.90 1.88 10.76
N GLY A 132 -10.26 1.00 9.99
CA GLY A 132 -10.50 -0.43 10.00
C GLY A 132 -11.56 -0.88 8.98
N PRO A 133 -11.85 -2.20 8.94
CA PRO A 133 -11.38 -3.22 9.87
C PRO A 133 -9.92 -3.62 9.68
N VAL A 134 -9.33 -3.38 8.50
CA VAL A 134 -7.93 -3.68 8.19
C VAL A 134 -7.30 -2.48 7.49
N PRO A 135 -6.46 -1.68 8.18
CA PRO A 135 -5.70 -0.64 7.51
C PRO A 135 -4.65 -1.26 6.60
N PHE A 136 -4.48 -0.72 5.40
CA PHE A 136 -3.51 -1.20 4.42
C PHE A 136 -2.86 -0.04 3.68
N ALA A 137 -1.54 -0.06 3.51
CA ALA A 137 -0.81 0.98 2.78
C ALA A 137 -0.31 0.47 1.42
N VAL A 138 -0.43 1.32 0.40
CA VAL A 138 0.26 1.17 -0.88
C VAL A 138 1.32 2.25 -0.96
N ASP A 139 2.59 1.86 -1.01
CA ASP A 139 3.74 2.77 -1.04
C ASP A 139 4.80 2.28 -2.04
N GLY A 140 5.92 3.00 -2.10
CA GLY A 140 7.11 2.61 -2.86
C GLY A 140 6.82 2.42 -4.35
N LEU A 141 7.44 1.40 -4.96
CA LEU A 141 7.24 1.10 -6.37
C LEU A 141 5.79 0.68 -6.68
N ARG A 142 5.11 0.03 -5.72
CA ARG A 142 3.74 -0.48 -5.91
C ARG A 142 2.74 0.65 -6.12
N LEU A 143 2.92 1.76 -5.39
CA LEU A 143 2.12 2.97 -5.58
C LEU A 143 2.24 3.51 -7.01
N HIS A 144 3.47 3.62 -7.51
CA HIS A 144 3.76 4.09 -8.87
C HIS A 144 3.18 3.14 -9.93
N LEU A 145 3.38 1.83 -9.77
CA LEU A 145 2.85 0.84 -10.71
C LEU A 145 1.32 0.88 -10.78
N LEU A 146 0.63 0.97 -9.63
CA LEU A 146 -0.83 1.09 -9.61
C LEU A 146 -1.31 2.42 -10.20
N ALA A 147 -0.61 3.53 -9.95
CA ALA A 147 -0.91 4.83 -10.57
C ALA A 147 -0.75 4.81 -12.10
N GLU A 148 0.19 4.01 -12.63
CA GLU A 148 0.38 3.76 -14.06
C GLU A 148 -0.59 2.70 -14.63
N GLY A 149 -1.44 2.09 -13.79
CA GLY A 149 -2.34 0.99 -14.18
C GLY A 149 -1.62 -0.32 -14.48
N ARG A 150 -0.33 -0.43 -14.13
CA ARG A 150 0.51 -1.61 -14.33
C ARG A 150 0.28 -2.64 -13.22
N PRO A 151 0.47 -3.94 -13.51
CA PRO A 151 0.44 -4.95 -12.47
C PRO A 151 1.62 -4.78 -11.51
N VAL A 152 1.38 -5.04 -10.22
CA VAL A 152 2.45 -5.25 -9.25
C VAL A 152 3.08 -6.63 -9.52
N PRO A 153 4.42 -6.74 -9.64
CA PRO A 153 5.10 -8.02 -9.84
C PRO A 153 4.88 -8.96 -8.64
N PRO A 154 5.03 -10.29 -8.81
CA PRO A 154 5.04 -11.21 -7.67
C PRO A 154 6.20 -10.92 -6.70
N PRO A 155 6.13 -11.36 -5.43
CA PRO A 155 7.13 -11.04 -4.42
C PRO A 155 8.59 -11.30 -4.82
N HIS A 156 8.85 -12.41 -5.50
CA HIS A 156 10.20 -12.81 -5.92
C HIS A 156 10.76 -12.02 -7.12
N GLU A 157 9.93 -11.17 -7.74
CA GLU A 157 10.31 -10.25 -8.82
C GLU A 157 10.15 -8.78 -8.42
N ASP A 158 9.67 -8.52 -7.19
CA ASP A 158 9.41 -7.18 -6.69
C ASP A 158 10.73 -6.50 -6.26
N PRO A 159 11.16 -5.40 -6.92
CA PRO A 159 12.40 -4.71 -6.60
C PRO A 159 12.55 -4.29 -5.14
N ASP A 160 11.47 -3.88 -4.47
CA ASP A 160 11.53 -3.47 -3.06
C ASP A 160 11.79 -4.70 -2.17
N VAL A 161 11.20 -5.85 -2.50
CA VAL A 161 11.46 -7.13 -1.81
C VAL A 161 12.89 -7.61 -2.09
N LEU A 162 13.33 -7.55 -3.34
CA LEU A 162 14.68 -7.95 -3.73
C LEU A 162 15.75 -7.09 -3.07
N ALA A 163 15.53 -5.78 -2.95
CA ALA A 163 16.42 -4.87 -2.25
C ALA A 163 16.49 -5.19 -0.74
N ALA A 164 15.36 -5.50 -0.11
CA ALA A 164 15.32 -5.92 1.29
C ALA A 164 16.06 -7.25 1.53
N VAL A 165 15.91 -8.22 0.62
CA VAL A 165 16.69 -9.46 0.65
C VAL A 165 18.19 -9.16 0.47
N ASP A 166 18.55 -8.37 -0.54
CA ASP A 166 19.95 -8.01 -0.78
C ASP A 166 20.57 -7.32 0.45
N ALA A 167 19.86 -6.40 1.09
CA ALA A 167 20.31 -5.75 2.32
C ALA A 167 20.49 -6.75 3.50
N ALA A 168 19.62 -7.75 3.62
CA ALA A 168 19.72 -8.76 4.66
C ALA A 168 20.98 -9.63 4.53
N PHE A 169 21.37 -9.95 3.30
CA PHE A 169 22.50 -10.85 2.99
C PHE A 169 23.81 -10.13 2.66
N GLY A 170 23.76 -8.96 2.03
CA GLY A 170 24.89 -8.25 1.44
C GLY A 170 25.96 -7.81 2.44
N SER A 171 25.62 -7.79 3.74
CA SER A 171 26.56 -7.49 4.83
C SER A 171 27.20 -8.74 5.46
N ASP A 172 26.90 -9.94 4.96
CA ASP A 172 27.30 -11.21 5.59
C ASP A 172 28.36 -11.97 4.77
N GLN A 173 29.62 -11.90 5.22
CA GLN A 173 30.73 -12.60 4.56
C GLN A 173 30.63 -14.13 4.65
N ALA A 174 29.76 -14.66 5.52
CA ALA A 174 29.52 -16.09 5.64
C ALA A 174 28.56 -16.63 4.57
N VAL A 175 27.98 -15.77 3.72
CA VAL A 175 26.97 -16.16 2.74
C VAL A 175 27.48 -15.97 1.30
N SER A 176 27.10 -16.89 0.42
CA SER A 176 27.28 -16.77 -1.02
C SER A 176 26.09 -17.33 -1.81
N GLY A 177 25.97 -16.95 -3.07
CA GLY A 177 25.03 -17.58 -4.00
C GLY A 177 23.54 -17.37 -3.66
N VAL A 178 23.17 -16.20 -3.14
CA VAL A 178 21.78 -15.86 -2.81
C VAL A 178 20.91 -15.89 -4.07
N ARG A 179 19.78 -16.59 -3.99
CA ARG A 179 18.76 -16.69 -5.04
C ARG A 179 17.38 -16.58 -4.40
N VAL A 180 16.56 -15.73 -5.00
CA VAL A 180 15.16 -15.53 -4.62
C VAL A 180 14.27 -16.20 -5.65
N THR A 181 13.30 -16.97 -5.19
CA THR A 181 12.32 -17.66 -6.05
C THR A 181 10.93 -17.58 -5.43
N GLU A 182 9.91 -17.99 -6.19
CA GLU A 182 8.59 -18.26 -5.64
C GLU A 182 8.68 -19.29 -4.50
N GLY A 183 7.95 -19.04 -3.41
CA GLY A 183 7.81 -19.97 -2.31
C GLY A 183 6.85 -21.11 -2.65
N THR A 184 7.05 -22.29 -2.06
CA THR A 184 6.19 -23.46 -2.31
C THR A 184 5.01 -23.55 -1.35
N SER A 185 5.22 -23.06 -0.14
CA SER A 185 4.29 -23.03 1.00
C SER A 185 4.17 -21.63 1.63
N THR A 186 5.03 -20.70 1.19
CA THR A 186 5.14 -19.31 1.66
C THR A 186 5.19 -18.35 0.46
N GLU A 187 5.22 -17.04 0.70
CA GLU A 187 5.25 -16.05 -0.39
C GLU A 187 6.57 -15.99 -1.15
N LEU A 188 7.67 -16.36 -0.48
CA LEU A 188 9.03 -16.14 -0.95
C LEU A 188 9.91 -17.30 -0.52
N ALA A 189 10.76 -17.81 -1.41
CA ALA A 189 11.84 -18.70 -1.04
C ALA A 189 13.19 -18.03 -1.30
N VAL A 190 14.08 -18.10 -0.31
CA VAL A 190 15.46 -17.63 -0.42
C VAL A 190 16.42 -18.79 -0.20
N ARG A 191 17.27 -19.03 -1.19
CA ARG A 191 18.29 -20.08 -1.19
C ARG A 191 19.67 -19.45 -1.17
N PHE A 192 20.56 -19.95 -0.34
CA PHE A 192 21.93 -19.45 -0.25
C PHE A 192 22.90 -20.54 0.22
N ALA A 193 24.19 -20.36 0.00
CA ALA A 193 25.24 -21.23 0.50
C ALA A 193 25.98 -20.56 1.67
N VAL A 194 26.40 -21.35 2.65
CA VAL A 194 27.31 -20.89 3.70
C VAL A 194 28.75 -21.11 3.23
N VAL A 195 29.57 -20.06 3.32
CA VAL A 195 30.99 -20.11 2.97
C VAL A 195 31.72 -21.03 3.94
N GLU A 196 32.63 -21.86 3.42
CA GLU A 196 33.42 -22.80 4.21
C GLU A 196 34.12 -22.13 5.39
N GLY A 197 34.21 -22.84 6.52
CA GLY A 197 34.78 -22.30 7.76
C GLY A 197 33.83 -21.46 8.62
N HIS A 198 32.63 -21.15 8.14
CA HIS A 198 31.60 -20.46 8.92
C HIS A 198 30.57 -21.42 9.53
N ASP A 199 30.01 -21.03 10.68
CA ASP A 199 28.96 -21.79 11.35
C ASP A 199 27.61 -21.62 10.63
N GLU A 200 27.07 -22.71 10.08
CA GLU A 200 25.81 -22.72 9.33
C GLU A 200 24.64 -22.25 10.20
N ARG A 201 24.48 -22.78 11.41
CA ARG A 201 23.35 -22.48 12.29
C ARG A 201 23.34 -21.00 12.69
N ARG A 202 24.49 -20.46 13.07
CA ARG A 202 24.66 -19.06 13.45
C ARG A 202 24.42 -18.12 12.27
N THR A 203 24.85 -18.52 11.07
CA THR A 203 24.64 -17.74 9.85
C THR A 203 23.17 -17.71 9.48
N VAL A 204 22.49 -18.87 9.46
CA VAL A 204 21.05 -18.98 9.19
C VAL A 204 20.24 -18.13 10.17
N GLN A 205 20.52 -18.20 11.47
CA GLN A 205 19.80 -17.39 12.46
C GLN A 205 19.95 -15.90 12.19
N ARG A 206 21.19 -15.44 11.96
CA ARG A 206 21.48 -14.02 11.73
C ARG A 206 20.79 -13.48 10.48
N VAL A 207 20.83 -14.19 9.36
CA VAL A 207 20.14 -13.75 8.14
C VAL A 207 18.63 -13.84 8.27
N SER A 208 18.10 -14.84 8.99
CA SER A 208 16.66 -14.95 9.27
C SER A 208 16.15 -13.76 10.08
N ASP A 209 16.89 -13.36 11.12
CA ASP A 209 16.50 -12.23 11.98
C ASP A 209 16.47 -10.93 11.17
N ARG A 210 17.49 -10.70 10.33
CA ARG A 210 17.57 -9.55 9.42
C ARG A 210 16.47 -9.56 8.36
N LEU A 211 16.17 -10.71 7.76
CA LEU A 211 15.08 -10.86 6.80
C LEU A 211 13.73 -10.54 7.45
N ALA A 212 13.48 -11.05 8.66
CA ALA A 212 12.25 -10.80 9.40
C ALA A 212 12.07 -9.30 9.74
N GLU A 213 13.17 -8.59 9.98
CA GLU A 213 13.17 -7.14 10.17
C GLU A 213 12.92 -6.38 8.87
N LEU A 214 13.70 -6.65 7.82
CA LEU A 214 13.70 -5.88 6.58
C LEU A 214 12.51 -6.17 5.66
N LEU A 215 11.91 -7.36 5.75
CA LEU A 215 10.71 -7.72 4.99
C LEU A 215 9.41 -7.39 5.72
N ARG A 216 9.48 -6.83 6.93
CA ARG A 216 8.30 -6.43 7.69
C ARG A 216 7.46 -5.44 6.88
N GLY A 217 6.17 -5.74 6.73
CA GLY A 217 5.24 -4.93 5.94
C GLY A 217 5.26 -5.24 4.44
N HIS A 218 6.31 -5.89 3.92
CA HIS A 218 6.39 -6.34 2.53
C HIS A 218 5.93 -7.79 2.35
N ILE A 219 6.28 -8.67 3.30
CA ILE A 219 5.95 -10.11 3.28
C ILE A 219 5.26 -10.47 4.59
N VAL A 220 4.12 -11.16 4.52
CA VAL A 220 3.33 -11.56 5.69
C VAL A 220 3.12 -13.09 5.74
N GLY A 221 2.97 -13.75 4.61
CA GLY A 221 2.82 -15.21 4.47
C GLY A 221 4.13 -16.00 4.61
N GLY A 222 5.17 -15.40 5.22
CA GLY A 222 6.42 -16.07 5.56
C GLY A 222 7.45 -16.16 4.43
N VAL A 223 8.63 -16.66 4.80
CA VAL A 223 9.77 -16.87 3.89
C VAL A 223 10.34 -18.27 4.12
N GLU A 224 10.43 -19.07 3.06
CA GLU A 224 11.18 -20.31 3.04
C GLU A 224 12.68 -20.02 2.93
N LEU A 225 13.45 -20.42 3.93
CA LEU A 225 14.89 -20.23 3.94
C LEU A 225 15.59 -21.59 3.80
N SER A 226 16.48 -21.73 2.81
CA SER A 226 17.17 -23.00 2.54
C SER A 226 18.67 -22.82 2.28
N VAL A 227 19.48 -23.63 2.95
CA VAL A 227 20.93 -23.69 2.72
C VAL A 227 21.22 -24.73 1.63
N VAL A 228 21.90 -24.31 0.57
CA VAL A 228 22.40 -25.24 -0.45
C VAL A 228 23.82 -25.66 -0.10
N ARG A 229 24.05 -26.97 -0.03
CA ARG A 229 25.41 -27.54 0.06
C ARG A 229 25.97 -27.64 -1.35
N ARG A 230 27.13 -27.03 -1.59
CA ARG A 230 27.90 -27.33 -2.80
C ARG A 230 28.33 -28.79 -2.70
N GLY A 231 27.82 -29.62 -3.62
CA GLY A 231 28.32 -30.98 -3.83
C GLY A 231 29.67 -30.98 -4.52
#